data_AF-X0SK05-F1
#
_entry.id   AF-X0SK05-F1
#
_cell.length_a   1.000
_cell.length_b   1.000
_cell.length_c   1.000
_cell.angle_alpha   90.00
_cell.angle_beta   90.00
_cell.angle_gamma   90.00
#
_symmetry.space_group_name_H-M   'P 1'
#
loop_
_entity.id
_entity.type
_entity.pdbx_description
1 polymer ?
#
loop_
_entity_poly.entity_id
_entity_poly.type
_entity_poly.pdbx_seq_one_letter_code
_entity_poly.pdbx_strand_id
1 'polypeptide(L)'
;MPIRALDPKVVAQIAAGEVVDRPASVVKELVENALDAGSSQISVEVRGGGVGLIRVTDNGAGIPSGEVGLAFDRYATSKVANLEDLESIQSLGFRGEALPSIAAVAQVDMVSCATGEKAGAYLSLQDGVISSQGSRGRSQGTTVTARNLFRKIPARLKFLKSVATENSHIANVVSQYALAFPEVKFSLLIDGRVSLRTPGSGRLIDSLAEVYGTEVAENMIELKADTAAPSPRIAGMIGSPRVSRSGRGYLSFFVNRRWVNS
;
A
#
# COMPACT_ATOMS: atom_id res chain seq x y z
N MET A 1 19.58 17.76 -31.71
CA MET A 1 19.57 16.29 -31.52
C MET A 1 18.36 15.72 -32.26
N PRO A 2 18.47 14.60 -32.98
CA PRO A 2 17.33 13.95 -33.63
C PRO A 2 16.44 13.24 -32.60
N ILE A 3 15.13 13.24 -32.85
CA ILE A 3 14.13 12.52 -32.05
C ILE A 3 14.30 11.01 -32.30
N ARG A 4 14.31 10.19 -31.22
CA ARG A 4 14.44 8.72 -31.31
C ARG A 4 13.59 8.01 -30.27
N ALA A 5 13.16 6.79 -30.57
CA ALA A 5 12.50 5.91 -29.61
C ALA A 5 13.48 5.52 -28.48
N LEU A 6 12.96 5.42 -27.25
CA LEU A 6 13.72 4.99 -26.09
C LEU A 6 13.76 3.46 -26.00
N ASP A 7 14.82 2.92 -25.42
CA ASP A 7 14.91 1.50 -25.08
C ASP A 7 13.79 1.13 -24.08
N PRO A 8 13.11 -0.02 -24.24
CA PRO A 8 12.02 -0.43 -23.36
C PRO A 8 12.38 -0.44 -21.86
N LYS A 9 13.62 -0.76 -21.49
CA LYS A 9 14.07 -0.72 -20.09
C LYS A 9 14.13 0.71 -19.56
N VAL A 10 14.52 1.66 -20.41
CA VAL A 10 14.54 3.09 -20.07
C VAL A 10 13.12 3.61 -19.88
N VAL A 11 12.21 3.29 -20.81
CA VAL A 11 10.77 3.60 -20.66
C VAL A 11 10.24 3.04 -19.36
N ALA A 12 10.61 1.80 -19.04
CA ALA A 12 10.11 1.13 -17.85
C ALA A 12 10.54 1.82 -16.55
N GLN A 13 11.81 2.23 -16.47
CA GLN A 13 12.38 2.95 -15.32
C GLN A 13 11.82 4.37 -15.19
N ILE A 14 11.55 5.06 -16.30
CA ILE A 14 10.92 6.39 -16.30
C ILE A 14 9.50 6.29 -15.73
N ALA A 15 8.67 5.38 -16.28
CA ALA A 15 7.29 5.17 -15.81
C ALA A 15 7.25 4.76 -14.33
N ALA A 16 8.20 3.91 -13.89
CA ALA A 16 8.33 3.56 -12.48
C ALA A 16 8.64 4.76 -11.58
N GLY A 17 9.03 5.93 -12.12
CA GLY A 17 9.22 7.18 -11.35
C GLY A 17 8.00 8.00 -11.13
N GLU A 18 7.03 7.86 -12.00
CA GLU A 18 5.74 8.50 -11.84
C GLU A 18 4.88 7.73 -10.83
N VAL A 19 5.07 6.40 -10.75
CA VAL A 19 4.35 5.52 -9.81
C VAL A 19 5.09 5.31 -8.48
N VAL A 20 6.42 5.17 -8.52
CA VAL A 20 7.25 4.85 -7.35
C VAL A 20 8.38 5.87 -7.18
N ASP A 21 8.05 6.99 -6.54
CA ASP A 21 8.99 8.08 -6.24
C ASP A 21 9.77 7.86 -4.93
N ARG A 22 9.18 7.14 -3.96
CA ARG A 22 9.77 6.87 -2.63
C ARG A 22 9.28 5.56 -1.99
N PRO A 23 9.96 5.06 -0.93
CA PRO A 23 9.56 3.86 -0.21
C PRO A 23 8.10 3.85 0.28
N ALA A 24 7.60 4.98 0.76
CA ALA A 24 6.22 5.11 1.24
C ALA A 24 5.19 4.86 0.13
N SER A 25 5.49 5.21 -1.12
CA SER A 25 4.63 4.98 -2.28
C SER A 25 4.55 3.48 -2.62
N VAL A 26 5.66 2.74 -2.49
CA VAL A 26 5.63 1.27 -2.60
C VAL A 26 4.73 0.65 -1.53
N VAL A 27 4.88 1.09 -0.28
CA VAL A 27 4.04 0.60 0.83
C VAL A 27 2.57 0.91 0.56
N LYS A 28 2.25 2.14 0.12
CA LYS A 28 0.88 2.53 -0.25
C LYS A 28 0.29 1.58 -1.29
N GLU A 29 0.95 1.41 -2.44
CA GLU A 29 0.43 0.58 -3.52
C GLU A 29 0.25 -0.90 -3.11
N LEU A 30 1.17 -1.45 -2.31
CA LEU A 30 1.05 -2.82 -1.82
C LEU A 30 -0.05 -2.99 -0.78
N VAL A 31 -0.24 -2.00 0.10
CA VAL A 31 -1.35 -1.99 1.08
C VAL A 31 -2.70 -1.83 0.38
N GLU A 32 -2.80 -0.95 -0.61
CA GLU A 32 -4.00 -0.78 -1.43
C GLU A 32 -4.36 -2.09 -2.16
N ASN A 33 -3.36 -2.79 -2.71
CA ASN A 33 -3.59 -4.10 -3.34
C ASN A 33 -4.08 -5.16 -2.34
N ALA A 34 -3.56 -5.18 -1.12
CA ALA A 34 -4.06 -6.08 -0.07
C ALA A 34 -5.50 -5.75 0.32
N LEU A 35 -5.84 -4.46 0.49
CA LEU A 35 -7.20 -4.01 0.77
C LEU A 35 -8.17 -4.38 -0.36
N ASP A 36 -7.77 -4.18 -1.61
CA ASP A 36 -8.57 -4.58 -2.79
C ASP A 36 -8.75 -6.11 -2.88
N ALA A 37 -7.82 -6.89 -2.32
CA ALA A 37 -7.93 -8.34 -2.21
C ALA A 37 -8.83 -8.79 -1.04
N GLY A 38 -9.48 -7.86 -0.34
CA GLY A 38 -10.40 -8.15 0.76
C GLY A 38 -9.71 -8.64 2.04
N SER A 39 -8.46 -8.26 2.27
CA SER A 39 -7.71 -8.67 3.45
C SER A 39 -8.29 -8.12 4.75
N SER A 40 -8.38 -8.98 5.77
CA SER A 40 -8.74 -8.59 7.14
C SER A 40 -7.53 -8.37 8.05
N GLN A 41 -6.34 -8.79 7.60
CA GLN A 41 -5.08 -8.55 8.29
C GLN A 41 -3.97 -8.20 7.29
N ILE A 42 -3.27 -7.10 7.56
CA ILE A 42 -2.15 -6.61 6.76
C ILE A 42 -0.96 -6.35 7.69
N SER A 43 0.19 -6.92 7.34
CA SER A 43 1.44 -6.76 8.09
C SER A 43 2.51 -6.17 7.19
N VAL A 44 3.09 -5.06 7.60
CA VAL A 44 4.14 -4.32 6.88
C VAL A 44 5.43 -4.38 7.70
N GLU A 45 6.52 -4.85 7.08
CA GLU A 45 7.86 -4.82 7.65
C GLU A 45 8.77 -3.99 6.74
N VAL A 46 9.48 -3.02 7.32
CA VAL A 46 10.44 -2.19 6.59
C VAL A 46 11.79 -2.14 7.31
N ARG A 47 12.87 -2.04 6.52
CA ARG A 47 14.23 -1.86 7.05
C ARG A 47 14.99 -0.79 6.29
N GLY A 48 15.76 0.02 7.00
CA GLY A 48 16.59 1.08 6.43
C GLY A 48 15.79 2.08 5.59
N GLY A 49 14.67 2.59 6.13
CA GLY A 49 13.83 3.56 5.43
C GLY A 49 13.01 2.95 4.30
N GLY A 50 12.92 1.61 4.23
CA GLY A 50 12.29 0.87 3.14
C GLY A 50 13.19 0.65 1.92
N VAL A 51 14.40 1.21 1.89
CA VAL A 51 15.35 0.97 0.79
C VAL A 51 15.91 -0.45 0.85
N GLY A 52 16.24 -0.92 2.06
CA GLY A 52 16.78 -2.27 2.26
C GLY A 52 15.72 -3.36 2.10
N LEU A 53 14.54 -3.14 2.70
CA LEU A 53 13.43 -4.09 2.69
C LEU A 53 12.10 -3.35 2.83
N ILE A 54 11.13 -3.74 2.01
CA ILE A 54 9.70 -3.55 2.23
C ILE A 54 9.05 -4.92 2.04
N ARG A 55 8.32 -5.40 3.05
CA ARG A 55 7.54 -6.63 2.96
C ARG A 55 6.13 -6.33 3.40
N VAL A 56 5.16 -6.58 2.53
CA VAL A 56 3.73 -6.51 2.84
C VAL A 56 3.17 -7.91 2.75
N THR A 57 2.52 -8.36 3.83
CA THR A 57 1.90 -9.67 3.96
C THR A 57 0.45 -9.49 4.33
N ASP A 58 -0.43 -10.13 3.57
CA ASP A 58 -1.86 -10.11 3.79
C ASP A 58 -2.48 -11.52 3.79
N ASN A 59 -3.73 -11.58 4.22
CA ASN A 59 -4.59 -12.77 4.22
C ASN A 59 -5.79 -12.63 3.26
N GLY A 60 -5.67 -11.84 2.20
CA GLY A 60 -6.74 -11.62 1.22
C GLY A 60 -6.98 -12.85 0.33
N ALA A 61 -7.70 -12.64 -0.76
CA ALA A 61 -8.05 -13.73 -1.69
C ALA A 61 -6.86 -14.43 -2.35
N GLY A 62 -5.68 -13.80 -2.37
CA GLY A 62 -4.49 -14.27 -3.10
C GLY A 62 -4.60 -14.05 -4.61
N ILE A 63 -3.54 -14.44 -5.33
CA ILE A 63 -3.45 -14.39 -6.80
C ILE A 63 -3.38 -15.83 -7.29
N PRO A 64 -4.25 -16.25 -8.23
CA PRO A 64 -4.22 -17.59 -8.81
C PRO A 64 -2.84 -17.92 -9.38
N SER A 65 -2.40 -19.16 -9.21
CA SER A 65 -1.05 -19.60 -9.63
C SER A 65 -0.75 -19.31 -11.10
N GLY A 66 -1.73 -19.44 -11.99
CA GLY A 66 -1.61 -19.13 -13.42
C GLY A 66 -1.53 -17.63 -13.75
N GLU A 67 -1.91 -16.76 -12.82
CA GLU A 67 -1.97 -15.30 -13.01
C GLU A 67 -0.80 -14.56 -12.35
N VAL A 68 0.02 -15.24 -11.53
CA VAL A 68 1.15 -14.60 -10.82
C VAL A 68 2.14 -13.96 -11.79
N GLY A 69 2.40 -14.57 -12.95
CA GLY A 69 3.23 -13.95 -13.99
C GLY A 69 2.57 -12.69 -14.56
N LEU A 70 1.29 -12.78 -14.91
CA LEU A 70 0.50 -11.70 -15.48
C LEU A 70 0.40 -10.49 -14.55
N ALA A 71 0.39 -10.69 -13.22
CA ALA A 71 0.37 -9.61 -12.25
C ALA A 71 1.59 -8.66 -12.33
N PHE A 72 2.67 -9.07 -13.02
CA PHE A 72 3.87 -8.27 -13.27
C PHE A 72 3.97 -7.74 -14.72
N ASP A 73 2.97 -8.03 -15.56
CA ASP A 73 2.84 -7.40 -16.87
C ASP A 73 2.21 -6.01 -16.74
N ARG A 74 2.61 -5.09 -17.62
CA ARG A 74 2.02 -3.75 -17.66
C ARG A 74 0.61 -3.82 -18.23
N TYR A 75 -0.27 -2.99 -17.67
CA TYR A 75 -1.66 -2.86 -18.12
C TYR A 75 -2.50 -4.13 -17.90
N ALA A 76 -2.02 -5.04 -17.04
CA ALA A 76 -2.78 -6.20 -16.60
C ALA A 76 -3.46 -5.90 -15.26
N THR A 77 -4.79 -5.93 -15.22
CA THR A 77 -5.55 -5.73 -13.99
C THR A 77 -6.83 -6.55 -13.99
N SER A 78 -7.27 -6.99 -12.81
CA SER A 78 -8.57 -7.64 -12.59
C SER A 78 -9.67 -6.65 -12.18
N LYS A 79 -9.35 -5.35 -12.10
CA LYS A 79 -10.18 -4.34 -11.39
C LYS A 79 -11.00 -3.43 -12.30
N VAL A 80 -10.66 -3.37 -13.59
CA VAL A 80 -11.34 -2.57 -14.63
C VAL A 80 -11.18 -3.33 -15.94
N ALA A 81 -12.27 -3.51 -16.69
CA ALA A 81 -12.26 -4.17 -17.99
C ALA A 81 -12.65 -3.23 -19.15
N ASN A 82 -13.41 -2.16 -18.88
CA ASN A 82 -13.93 -1.24 -19.89
C ASN A 82 -13.86 0.24 -19.44
N LEU A 83 -14.31 1.16 -20.30
CA LEU A 83 -14.29 2.60 -20.02
C LEU A 83 -15.34 2.99 -18.96
N GLU A 84 -16.47 2.30 -18.91
CA GLU A 84 -17.55 2.54 -17.96
C GLU A 84 -17.12 2.21 -16.51
N ASP A 85 -16.27 1.20 -16.34
CA ASP A 85 -15.64 0.84 -15.06
C ASP A 85 -14.72 1.97 -14.55
N LEU A 86 -14.12 2.77 -15.44
CA LEU A 86 -13.30 3.94 -15.06
C LEU A 86 -14.14 5.10 -14.52
N GLU A 87 -15.41 5.19 -14.90
CA GLU A 87 -16.33 6.19 -14.37
C GLU A 87 -16.87 5.81 -12.99
N SER A 88 -16.70 4.54 -12.57
CA SER A 88 -17.29 3.96 -11.36
C SER A 88 -16.30 3.16 -10.51
N ILE A 89 -15.07 3.69 -10.33
CA ILE A 89 -13.99 2.97 -9.66
C ILE A 89 -14.29 2.66 -8.18
N GLN A 90 -14.45 1.38 -7.86
CA GLN A 90 -14.70 0.89 -6.49
C GLN A 90 -13.43 0.39 -5.76
N SER A 91 -12.37 0.07 -6.50
CA SER A 91 -11.07 -0.37 -5.98
C SER A 91 -10.14 0.80 -5.68
N LEU A 92 -9.09 0.59 -4.90
CA LEU A 92 -8.06 1.59 -4.60
C LEU A 92 -7.08 1.74 -5.76
N GLY A 93 -6.59 0.63 -6.32
CA GLY A 93 -5.76 0.61 -7.54
C GLY A 93 -6.54 0.10 -8.76
N PHE A 94 -6.16 0.51 -9.97
CA PHE A 94 -6.84 0.05 -11.20
C PHE A 94 -5.98 0.09 -12.48
N ARG A 95 -4.75 0.59 -12.39
CA ARG A 95 -3.91 0.82 -13.59
C ARG A 95 -3.14 -0.41 -14.07
N GLY A 96 -2.99 -1.43 -13.23
CA GLY A 96 -2.14 -2.59 -13.54
C GLY A 96 -0.65 -2.24 -13.67
N GLU A 97 -0.19 -1.19 -12.99
CA GLU A 97 1.19 -0.67 -13.14
C GLU A 97 2.03 -0.75 -11.87
N ALA A 98 1.42 -0.96 -10.70
CA ALA A 98 2.11 -0.93 -9.41
C ALA A 98 3.22 -2.00 -9.30
N LEU A 99 2.85 -3.28 -9.41
CA LEU A 99 3.81 -4.39 -9.30
C LEU A 99 4.90 -4.37 -10.39
N PRO A 100 4.58 -4.14 -11.69
CA PRO A 100 5.61 -3.97 -12.71
C PRO A 100 6.56 -2.79 -12.42
N SER A 101 6.04 -1.67 -11.92
CA SER A 101 6.84 -0.49 -11.58
C SER A 101 7.78 -0.75 -10.42
N ILE A 102 7.31 -1.43 -9.37
CA ILE A 102 8.14 -1.83 -8.23
C ILE A 102 9.23 -2.81 -8.70
N ALA A 103 8.87 -3.83 -9.49
CA ALA A 103 9.82 -4.80 -10.01
C ALA A 103 10.90 -4.18 -10.89
N ALA A 104 10.59 -3.11 -11.63
CA ALA A 104 11.56 -2.40 -12.47
C ALA A 104 12.66 -1.66 -11.67
N VAL A 105 12.44 -1.38 -10.39
CA VAL A 105 13.36 -0.60 -9.54
C VAL A 105 13.81 -1.34 -8.26
N ALA A 106 13.42 -2.60 -8.10
CA ALA A 106 13.75 -3.41 -6.93
C ALA A 106 13.96 -4.88 -7.31
N GLN A 107 14.50 -5.65 -6.36
CA GLN A 107 14.40 -7.10 -6.38
C GLN A 107 13.10 -7.48 -5.65
N VAL A 108 12.21 -8.20 -6.32
CA VAL A 108 10.88 -8.52 -5.81
C VAL A 108 10.70 -10.03 -5.69
N ASP A 109 10.36 -10.48 -4.49
CA ASP A 109 9.86 -11.84 -4.26
C ASP A 109 8.36 -11.76 -3.93
N MET A 110 7.54 -12.54 -4.62
CA MET A 110 6.13 -12.71 -4.33
C MET A 110 5.85 -14.17 -3.99
N VAL A 111 5.09 -14.40 -2.92
CA VAL A 111 4.45 -15.69 -2.63
C VAL A 111 2.97 -15.44 -2.43
N SER A 112 2.11 -16.05 -3.24
CA SER A 112 0.66 -15.94 -3.10
C SER A 112 0.01 -17.32 -3.12
N CYS A 113 -1.11 -17.46 -2.41
CA CYS A 113 -1.92 -18.67 -2.42
C CYS A 113 -3.38 -18.23 -2.54
N ALA A 114 -4.01 -18.57 -3.68
CA ALA A 114 -5.38 -18.17 -3.92
C ALA A 114 -6.38 -19.03 -3.13
N THR A 115 -7.55 -18.47 -2.87
CA THR A 115 -8.67 -19.21 -2.26
C THR A 115 -8.93 -20.51 -3.03
N GLY A 116 -8.89 -21.64 -2.32
CA GLY A 116 -9.14 -22.96 -2.90
C GLY A 116 -7.91 -23.66 -3.51
N GLU A 117 -6.76 -22.98 -3.63
CA GLU A 117 -5.51 -23.62 -4.04
C GLU A 117 -4.82 -24.34 -2.87
N LYS A 118 -4.19 -25.48 -3.17
CA LYS A 118 -3.50 -26.32 -2.16
C LYS A 118 -2.04 -25.94 -1.92
N ALA A 119 -1.46 -25.15 -2.81
CA ALA A 119 -0.06 -24.79 -2.77
C ALA A 119 0.11 -23.35 -3.25
N GLY A 120 0.97 -22.58 -2.59
CA GLY A 120 1.25 -21.22 -3.02
C GLY A 120 2.13 -21.20 -4.27
N ALA A 121 1.92 -20.19 -5.09
CA ALA A 121 2.79 -19.82 -6.19
C ALA A 121 3.87 -18.84 -5.73
N TYR A 122 5.07 -19.00 -6.27
CA TYR A 122 6.23 -18.17 -6.00
C TYR A 122 6.79 -17.60 -7.29
N LEU A 123 7.11 -16.30 -7.26
CA LEU A 123 7.78 -15.60 -8.33
C LEU A 123 8.83 -14.67 -7.76
N SER A 124 10.02 -14.64 -8.39
CA SER A 124 11.11 -13.73 -8.04
C SER A 124 11.56 -12.98 -9.26
N LEU A 125 11.55 -11.64 -9.19
CA LEU A 125 11.96 -10.74 -10.25
C LEU A 125 13.16 -9.92 -9.81
N GLN A 126 14.10 -9.72 -10.73
CA GLN A 126 15.21 -8.80 -10.56
C GLN A 126 15.15 -7.78 -11.69
N ASP A 127 14.88 -6.52 -11.33
CA ASP A 127 14.82 -5.40 -12.28
C ASP A 127 13.82 -5.66 -13.43
N GLY A 128 12.65 -6.20 -13.08
CA GLY A 128 11.56 -6.53 -14.00
C GLY A 128 11.72 -7.84 -14.76
N VAL A 129 12.82 -8.58 -14.56
CA VAL A 129 13.06 -9.86 -15.22
C VAL A 129 12.83 -11.00 -14.25
N ILE A 130 12.02 -11.99 -14.66
CA ILE A 130 11.79 -13.21 -13.86
C ILE A 130 13.11 -13.97 -13.72
N SER A 131 13.53 -14.17 -12.48
CA SER A 131 14.76 -14.88 -12.11
C SER A 131 14.49 -16.28 -11.55
N SER A 132 13.31 -16.49 -10.95
CA SER A 132 12.87 -17.80 -10.45
C SER A 132 11.36 -17.82 -10.34
N GLN A 133 10.76 -18.99 -10.60
CA GLN A 133 9.33 -19.25 -10.41
C GLN A 133 9.14 -20.68 -9.90
N GLY A 134 8.06 -20.93 -9.17
CA GLY A 134 7.74 -22.27 -8.68
C GLY A 134 6.62 -22.27 -7.65
N SER A 135 6.58 -23.32 -6.83
CA SER A 135 5.64 -23.40 -5.71
C SER A 135 6.35 -23.21 -4.37
N ARG A 136 5.68 -22.52 -3.43
CA ARG A 136 6.10 -22.40 -2.03
C ARG A 136 4.89 -22.55 -1.12
N GLY A 137 5.07 -23.24 0.00
CA GLY A 137 4.03 -23.38 1.02
C GLY A 137 3.62 -22.02 1.59
N ARG A 138 2.32 -21.74 1.58
CA ARG A 138 1.72 -20.52 2.14
C ARG A 138 0.24 -20.77 2.44
N SER A 139 -0.25 -20.23 3.54
CA SER A 139 -1.70 -20.06 3.74
C SER A 139 -2.27 -19.06 2.73
N GLN A 140 -3.60 -19.01 2.61
CA GLN A 140 -4.29 -18.03 1.76
C GLN A 140 -3.79 -16.59 1.99
N GLY A 141 -3.65 -15.84 0.89
CA GLY A 141 -3.24 -14.43 0.86
C GLY A 141 -1.96 -14.19 0.06
N THR A 142 -1.38 -12.99 0.15
CA THR A 142 -0.18 -12.61 -0.62
C THR A 142 0.92 -12.01 0.26
N THR A 143 2.19 -12.31 -0.06
CA THR A 143 3.35 -11.58 0.47
C THR A 143 4.15 -11.09 -0.70
N VAL A 144 4.38 -9.79 -0.74
CA VAL A 144 5.30 -9.14 -1.65
C VAL A 144 6.46 -8.59 -0.83
N THR A 145 7.68 -8.97 -1.20
CA THR A 145 8.92 -8.50 -0.59
C THR A 145 9.75 -7.77 -1.65
N ALA A 146 9.89 -6.45 -1.52
CA ALA A 146 10.80 -5.64 -2.31
C ALA A 146 12.10 -5.37 -1.54
N ARG A 147 13.25 -5.54 -2.19
CA ARG A 147 14.59 -5.32 -1.62
C ARG A 147 15.42 -4.43 -2.51
N ASN A 148 16.37 -3.73 -1.91
CA ASN A 148 17.35 -2.92 -2.62
C ASN A 148 16.69 -1.90 -3.57
N LEU A 149 15.67 -1.19 -3.08
CA LEU A 149 14.91 -0.23 -3.86
C LEU A 149 15.83 0.84 -4.46
N PHE A 150 15.62 1.18 -5.73
CA PHE A 150 16.40 2.15 -6.50
C PHE A 150 17.89 1.84 -6.67
N ARG A 151 18.35 0.61 -6.38
CA ARG A 151 19.76 0.21 -6.50
C ARG A 151 20.38 0.54 -7.87
N LYS A 152 19.60 0.39 -8.96
CA LYS A 152 20.05 0.68 -10.33
C LYS A 152 19.75 2.12 -10.80
N ILE A 153 19.17 2.96 -9.93
CA ILE A 153 18.84 4.35 -10.23
C ILE A 153 19.42 5.27 -9.14
N PRO A 154 20.75 5.51 -9.13
CA PRO A 154 21.43 6.26 -8.06
C PRO A 154 20.89 7.68 -7.87
N ALA A 155 20.39 8.31 -8.94
CA ALA A 155 19.77 9.62 -8.86
C ALA A 155 18.61 9.63 -7.86
N ARG A 156 17.73 8.60 -7.87
CA ARG A 156 16.61 8.52 -6.93
C ARG A 156 17.04 8.29 -5.49
N LEU A 157 18.06 7.45 -5.27
CA LEU A 157 18.63 7.27 -3.94
C LEU A 157 19.10 8.61 -3.34
N LYS A 158 19.66 9.51 -4.16
CA LYS A 158 20.08 10.86 -3.72
C LYS A 158 18.92 11.81 -3.40
N PHE A 159 17.72 11.58 -3.93
CA PHE A 159 16.53 12.38 -3.64
C PHE A 159 15.80 11.94 -2.37
N LEU A 160 16.07 10.72 -1.88
CA LEU A 160 15.51 10.25 -0.62
C LEU A 160 16.00 11.11 0.55
N LYS A 161 15.10 11.31 1.52
CA LYS A 161 15.43 11.99 2.76
C LYS A 161 16.17 11.04 3.70
N SER A 162 16.39 11.49 4.94
CA SER A 162 16.99 10.64 5.96
C SER A 162 16.15 9.36 6.17
N VAL A 163 16.80 8.30 6.64
CA VAL A 163 16.13 7.03 6.99
C VAL A 163 14.95 7.27 7.94
N ALA A 164 15.13 8.14 8.94
CA ALA A 164 14.08 8.50 9.89
C ALA A 164 12.89 9.17 9.19
N THR A 165 13.15 10.08 8.26
CA THR A 165 12.10 10.77 7.49
C THR A 165 11.31 9.81 6.61
N GLU A 166 11.99 8.91 5.90
CA GLU A 166 11.31 7.90 5.06
C GLU A 166 10.50 6.91 5.93
N ASN A 167 11.04 6.50 7.08
CA ASN A 167 10.31 5.70 8.07
C ASN A 167 9.03 6.43 8.55
N SER A 168 9.09 7.74 8.82
CA SER A 168 7.92 8.54 9.19
C SER A 168 6.88 8.63 8.07
N HIS A 169 7.32 8.76 6.81
CA HIS A 169 6.40 8.74 5.67
C HIS A 169 5.69 7.39 5.52
N ILE A 170 6.42 6.28 5.69
CA ILE A 170 5.85 4.92 5.69
C ILE A 170 4.85 4.76 6.84
N ALA A 171 5.23 5.15 8.06
CA ALA A 171 4.38 5.07 9.23
C ALA A 171 3.08 5.87 9.05
N ASN A 172 3.17 7.07 8.46
CA ASN A 172 2.00 7.86 8.14
C ASN A 172 1.09 7.13 7.15
N VAL A 173 1.60 6.62 6.02
CA VAL A 173 0.80 5.86 5.04
C VAL A 173 0.02 4.73 5.73
N VAL A 174 0.70 3.87 6.50
CA VAL A 174 0.03 2.74 7.17
C VAL A 174 -1.00 3.23 8.20
N SER A 175 -0.70 4.31 8.93
CA SER A 175 -1.63 4.92 9.88
C SER A 175 -2.90 5.44 9.19
N GLN A 176 -2.78 6.11 8.05
CA GLN A 176 -3.93 6.64 7.31
C GLN A 176 -4.85 5.52 6.81
N TYR A 177 -4.30 4.42 6.28
CA TYR A 177 -5.13 3.27 5.88
C TYR A 177 -5.71 2.52 7.08
N ALA A 178 -5.02 2.45 8.22
CA ALA A 178 -5.59 1.90 9.43
C ALA A 178 -6.80 2.70 9.95
N LEU A 179 -6.77 4.03 9.78
CA LEU A 179 -7.92 4.90 10.08
C LEU A 179 -9.04 4.75 9.04
N ALA A 180 -8.71 4.63 7.76
CA ALA A 180 -9.71 4.44 6.71
C ALA A 180 -10.39 3.06 6.77
N PHE A 181 -9.70 2.05 7.28
CA PHE A 181 -10.12 0.64 7.37
C PHE A 181 -10.01 0.09 8.80
N PRO A 182 -10.80 0.60 9.77
CA PRO A 182 -10.73 0.18 11.15
C PRO A 182 -11.13 -1.28 11.39
N GLU A 183 -11.79 -1.93 10.42
CA GLU A 183 -12.11 -3.36 10.40
C GLU A 183 -10.93 -4.25 9.99
N VAL A 184 -9.84 -3.67 9.47
CA VAL A 184 -8.64 -4.40 9.06
C VAL A 184 -7.58 -4.25 10.14
N LYS A 185 -6.98 -5.38 10.53
CA LYS A 185 -5.88 -5.40 11.48
C LYS A 185 -4.58 -5.02 10.79
N PHE A 186 -4.00 -3.88 11.17
CA PHE A 186 -2.69 -3.45 10.68
C PHE A 186 -1.57 -3.73 11.68
N SER A 187 -0.39 -4.08 11.17
CA SER A 187 0.85 -4.04 11.95
C SER A 187 1.99 -3.48 11.11
N LEU A 188 2.81 -2.61 11.71
CA LEU A 188 3.99 -2.04 11.09
C LEU A 188 5.21 -2.33 11.96
N LEU A 189 6.20 -2.99 11.38
CA LEU A 189 7.52 -3.19 11.97
C LEU A 189 8.55 -2.37 11.22
N ILE A 190 9.29 -1.53 11.93
CA ILE A 190 10.39 -0.72 11.39
C ILE A 190 11.68 -1.19 12.06
N ASP A 191 12.64 -1.67 11.28
CA ASP A 191 13.94 -2.15 11.75
C ASP A 191 13.81 -3.17 12.90
N GLY A 192 12.82 -4.05 12.79
CA GLY A 192 12.51 -5.11 13.76
C GLY A 192 11.71 -4.68 14.99
N ARG A 193 11.36 -3.40 15.12
CA ARG A 193 10.56 -2.88 16.24
C ARG A 193 9.13 -2.59 15.79
N VAL A 194 8.16 -2.90 16.65
CA VAL A 194 6.76 -2.56 16.38
C VAL A 194 6.58 -1.05 16.46
N SER A 195 6.12 -0.44 15.37
CA SER A 195 5.85 0.99 15.27
C SER A 195 4.37 1.33 15.34
N LEU A 196 3.49 0.44 14.85
CA LEU A 196 2.04 0.58 14.89
C LEU A 196 1.40 -0.80 14.93
N ARG A 197 0.32 -0.95 15.69
CA ARG A 197 -0.54 -2.12 15.65
C ARG A 197 -1.97 -1.73 15.95
N THR A 198 -2.88 -1.91 15.00
CA THR A 198 -4.32 -1.66 15.21
C THR A 198 -5.09 -2.97 15.35
N PRO A 199 -6.19 -2.99 16.11
CA PRO A 199 -6.88 -4.25 16.42
C PRO A 199 -7.71 -4.81 15.26
N GLY A 200 -8.14 -3.98 14.31
CA GLY A 200 -9.11 -4.39 13.28
C GLY A 200 -10.52 -4.61 13.84
N SER A 201 -10.92 -3.85 14.87
CA SER A 201 -12.20 -4.03 15.58
C SER A 201 -13.43 -3.51 14.83
N GLY A 202 -13.24 -2.78 13.73
CA GLY A 202 -14.30 -2.07 13.02
C GLY A 202 -14.64 -0.71 13.64
N ARG A 203 -14.12 -0.39 14.82
CA ARG A 203 -14.36 0.91 15.48
C ARG A 203 -13.21 1.87 15.20
N LEU A 204 -13.53 3.00 14.55
CA LEU A 204 -12.54 4.03 14.24
C LEU A 204 -11.81 4.56 15.48
N ILE A 205 -12.49 4.66 16.61
CA ILE A 205 -11.91 5.12 17.88
C ILE A 205 -10.73 4.27 18.36
N ASP A 206 -10.78 2.96 18.13
CA ASP A 206 -9.72 2.04 18.56
C ASP A 206 -8.46 2.25 17.70
N SER A 207 -8.65 2.48 16.40
CA SER A 207 -7.53 2.80 15.50
C SER A 207 -6.95 4.19 15.78
N LEU A 208 -7.78 5.16 16.15
CA LEU A 208 -7.33 6.49 16.58
C LEU A 208 -6.47 6.43 17.85
N ALA A 209 -6.85 5.60 18.83
CA ALA A 209 -6.08 5.43 20.06
C ALA A 209 -4.68 4.89 19.78
N GLU A 210 -4.54 3.94 18.86
CA GLU A 210 -3.23 3.36 18.49
C GLU A 210 -2.39 4.31 17.61
N VAL A 211 -3.02 5.13 16.76
CA VAL A 211 -2.32 6.03 15.83
C VAL A 211 -1.93 7.36 16.50
N TYR A 212 -2.84 7.96 17.26
CA TYR A 212 -2.66 9.30 17.84
C TYR A 212 -2.56 9.32 19.37
N GLY A 213 -2.74 8.18 20.02
CA GLY A 213 -2.71 8.04 21.48
C GLY A 213 -4.09 8.14 22.13
N THR A 214 -4.23 7.49 23.28
CA THR A 214 -5.49 7.39 24.04
C THR A 214 -6.05 8.76 24.42
N GLU A 215 -5.20 9.70 24.85
CA GLU A 215 -5.63 11.05 25.23
C GLU A 215 -6.33 11.79 24.08
N VAL A 216 -5.79 11.66 22.86
CA VAL A 216 -6.42 12.27 21.68
C VAL A 216 -7.75 11.59 21.40
N ALA A 217 -7.78 10.25 21.39
CA ALA A 217 -8.99 9.47 21.12
C ALA A 217 -10.13 9.81 22.09
N GLU A 218 -9.87 9.88 23.41
CA GLU A 218 -10.87 10.22 24.43
C GLU A 218 -11.51 11.59 24.25
N ASN A 219 -10.85 12.49 23.53
CA ASN A 219 -11.33 13.84 23.26
C ASN A 219 -11.91 13.99 21.83
N MET A 220 -12.13 12.89 21.11
CA MET A 220 -12.76 12.89 19.80
C MET A 220 -14.28 12.83 19.91
N ILE A 221 -14.95 13.49 18.97
CA ILE A 221 -16.41 13.52 18.81
C ILE A 221 -16.74 12.79 17.52
N GLU A 222 -17.62 11.79 17.61
CA GLU A 222 -18.07 11.01 16.46
C GLU A 222 -19.01 11.83 15.56
N LEU A 223 -18.72 11.82 14.26
CA LEU A 223 -19.59 12.32 13.20
C LEU A 223 -20.24 11.13 12.51
N LYS A 224 -21.53 10.92 12.73
CA LYS A 224 -22.31 9.88 12.07
C LYS A 224 -22.81 10.38 10.72
N ALA A 225 -22.65 9.57 9.67
CA ALA A 225 -23.28 9.86 8.39
C ALA A 225 -24.80 9.76 8.52
N ASP A 226 -25.49 10.76 7.99
CA ASP A 226 -26.91 10.66 7.71
C ASP A 226 -27.11 9.73 6.50
N THR A 227 -27.66 8.54 6.74
CA THR A 227 -27.89 7.53 5.70
C THR A 227 -29.05 7.88 4.78
N ALA A 228 -29.96 8.78 5.21
CA ALA A 228 -31.10 9.25 4.42
C ALA A 228 -30.74 10.44 3.50
N ALA A 229 -29.61 11.11 3.75
CA ALA A 229 -29.18 12.25 2.94
C ALA A 229 -28.59 11.82 1.58
N PRO A 230 -28.82 12.63 0.51
CA PRO A 230 -28.13 12.45 -0.76
C PRO A 230 -26.61 12.70 -0.61
N SER A 231 -25.82 12.20 -1.55
CA SER A 231 -24.37 12.44 -1.56
C SER A 231 -24.03 13.94 -1.66
N PRO A 232 -22.96 14.41 -1.01
CA PRO A 232 -21.94 13.63 -0.29
C PRO A 232 -22.33 13.27 1.15
N ARG A 233 -21.95 12.07 1.59
CA ARG A 233 -22.08 11.63 2.97
C ARG A 233 -20.77 11.87 3.73
N ILE A 234 -20.88 12.42 4.94
CA ILE A 234 -19.73 12.72 5.81
C ILE A 234 -19.86 11.90 7.08
N ALA A 235 -18.82 11.12 7.38
CA ALA A 235 -18.66 10.40 8.63
C ALA A 235 -17.21 10.51 9.10
N GLY A 236 -16.97 10.27 10.39
CA GLY A 236 -15.62 10.21 10.95
C GLY A 236 -15.57 10.68 12.39
N MET A 237 -14.47 11.30 12.78
CA MET A 237 -14.31 11.90 14.10
C MET A 237 -13.57 13.23 14.02
N ILE A 238 -13.92 14.15 14.91
CA ILE A 238 -13.27 15.46 15.05
C ILE A 238 -12.80 15.67 16.48
N GLY A 239 -11.67 16.34 16.67
CA GLY A 239 -11.19 16.70 18.00
C GLY A 239 -12.09 17.73 18.65
N SER A 240 -12.38 17.55 19.94
CA SER A 240 -13.02 18.59 20.74
C SER A 240 -12.06 19.79 20.91
N PRO A 241 -12.58 20.99 21.26
CA PRO A 241 -11.74 22.16 21.52
C PRO A 241 -10.66 21.98 22.59
N ARG A 242 -10.75 20.91 23.41
CA ARG A 242 -9.75 20.56 24.43
C ARG A 242 -8.44 20.03 23.82
N VAL A 243 -8.51 19.43 22.64
CA VAL A 243 -7.33 18.94 21.91
C VAL A 243 -7.09 19.85 20.72
N SER A 244 -6.34 20.93 20.97
CA SER A 244 -5.86 21.81 19.92
C SER A 244 -4.41 21.48 19.55
N ARG A 245 -4.09 21.69 18.28
CA ARG A 245 -2.75 21.53 17.71
C ARG A 245 -2.49 22.71 16.77
N SER A 246 -1.25 23.18 16.75
CA SER A 246 -0.83 24.34 15.96
C SER A 246 -0.72 24.08 14.45
N GLY A 247 -0.83 22.82 14.01
CA GLY A 247 -0.64 22.41 12.62
C GLY A 247 -1.66 21.39 12.13
N ARG A 248 -1.65 21.18 10.81
CA ARG A 248 -2.58 20.29 10.09
C ARG A 248 -2.17 18.81 10.05
N GLY A 249 -1.05 18.45 10.71
CA GLY A 249 -0.48 17.09 10.62
C GLY A 249 -1.35 15.96 11.18
N TYR A 250 -2.43 16.29 11.88
CA TYR A 250 -3.41 15.34 12.45
C TYR A 250 -4.74 15.34 11.67
N LEU A 251 -4.81 16.03 10.53
CA LEU A 251 -5.96 16.00 9.65
C LEU A 251 -5.83 14.83 8.68
N SER A 252 -6.84 13.97 8.70
CA SER A 252 -6.95 12.80 7.82
C SER A 252 -8.24 12.91 7.04
N PHE A 253 -8.14 13.13 5.72
CA PHE A 253 -9.29 13.21 4.83
C PHE A 253 -9.33 12.02 3.88
N PHE A 254 -10.52 11.48 3.69
CA PHE A 254 -10.74 10.34 2.80
C PHE A 254 -11.95 10.59 1.91
N VAL A 255 -11.81 10.30 0.63
CA VAL A 255 -12.92 10.30 -0.34
C VAL A 255 -13.09 8.88 -0.83
N ASN A 256 -14.26 8.28 -0.60
CA ASN A 256 -14.50 6.85 -0.88
C ASN A 256 -13.37 5.95 -0.32
N ARG A 257 -12.96 6.23 0.93
CA ARG A 257 -11.86 5.56 1.65
C ARG A 257 -10.46 5.72 1.04
N ARG A 258 -10.29 6.49 -0.04
CA ARG A 258 -8.97 6.89 -0.55
C ARG A 258 -8.44 8.07 0.23
N TRP A 259 -7.23 7.93 0.77
CA TRP A 259 -6.57 9.01 1.48
C TRP A 259 -6.23 10.17 0.53
N VAL A 260 -6.64 11.38 0.90
CA VAL A 260 -6.35 12.61 0.17
C VAL A 260 -5.44 13.47 1.04
N ASN A 261 -4.29 13.85 0.48
CA ASN A 261 -3.39 14.80 1.10
C ASN A 261 -3.81 16.23 0.71
N SER A 262 -4.03 17.10 1.69
CA SER A 262 -4.57 18.47 1.58
C SER A 262 -3.58 19.48 2.16
#